data_AF-A0A4U3KZN9-F1
#
_entry.id   AF-A0A4U3KZN9-F1
#
_cell.length_a   1.000
_cell.length_b   1.000
_cell.length_c   1.000
_cell.angle_alpha   90.00
_cell.angle_beta   90.00
_cell.angle_gamma   90.00
#
_symmetry.space_group_name_H-M   'P 1'
#
loop_
_entity.id
_entity.type
_entity.pdbx_description
1 polymer ?
#
loop_
_entity_poly.entity_id
_entity_poly.type
_entity_poly.pdbx_seq_one_letter_code
_entity_poly.pdbx_strand_id
1 'polypeptide(L)'
;MKSKIKTMKKKLPVISLTLIIFCISCKKDNVQIQSNNLKETGTAAIQADGFITTWLASYGATTKWKTLQTSEKLNDLSNLAFGIFRTNNKKTDVLQTETGEFWKVSHDGTSQLATLNTQIKITADKLLIGDFDGNGKSDVFYADGIAKTWYVSFNGSGSWTVINTASEDYTKLKLGDFDGDGKADVFYANGITKTWYVSYGGKTKWRVINTASEDYTKLALGDFDGNGKTDVFYTDGATWYISDDGVKSWRKVNTAKLPLSKLGFGDFNGDGKTDVFYAKRTYWTE
;
A
#
# COMPACT_ATOMS: atom_id res chain seq x y z
N MET A 1 22.82 18.82 -3.97
CA MET A 1 22.84 18.50 -5.42
C MET A 1 21.42 18.63 -5.96
N LYS A 2 21.23 19.36 -7.06
CA LYS A 2 19.90 19.60 -7.68
C LYS A 2 19.45 18.31 -8.40
N SER A 3 18.45 17.60 -7.89
CA SER A 3 17.83 16.50 -8.64
C SER A 3 16.98 17.09 -9.77
N LYS A 4 17.34 16.77 -11.01
CA LYS A 4 16.59 17.17 -12.20
C LYS A 4 15.32 16.31 -12.25
N ILE A 5 14.17 16.96 -12.17
CA ILE A 5 12.88 16.38 -12.55
C ILE A 5 13.01 15.88 -13.99
N LYS A 6 12.86 14.57 -14.21
CA LYS A 6 12.73 14.01 -15.54
C LYS A 6 11.24 13.94 -15.85
N THR A 7 10.71 14.98 -16.50
CA THR A 7 9.37 14.91 -17.09
C THR A 7 9.44 13.89 -18.23
N MET A 8 8.97 12.67 -18.00
CA MET A 8 8.97 11.64 -19.04
C MET A 8 7.85 11.91 -20.05
N LYS A 9 8.19 12.68 -21.11
CA LYS A 9 7.51 12.59 -22.41
C LYS A 9 8.38 11.74 -23.34
N LYS A 10 8.51 10.45 -23.07
CA LYS A 10 9.23 9.54 -23.97
C LYS A 10 8.72 8.12 -23.80
N LYS A 11 8.50 7.43 -24.93
CA LYS A 11 8.30 5.99 -24.99
C LYS A 11 9.44 5.34 -24.19
N LEU A 12 9.11 4.77 -23.03
CA LEU A 12 10.10 4.23 -22.12
C LEU A 12 10.66 2.92 -22.69
N PRO A 13 11.99 2.73 -22.72
CA PRO A 13 12.58 1.46 -23.06
C PRO A 13 12.30 0.43 -21.96
N VAL A 14 12.22 -0.84 -22.37
CA VAL A 14 11.82 -2.01 -21.59
C VAL A 14 12.77 -2.24 -20.41
N ILE A 15 12.41 -1.84 -19.19
CA ILE A 15 13.00 -2.30 -17.93
C ILE A 15 11.91 -2.25 -16.85
N SER A 16 11.81 -3.33 -16.05
CA SER A 16 10.84 -3.66 -14.99
C SER A 16 10.20 -2.47 -14.25
N LEU A 17 8.88 -2.45 -14.09
CA LEU A 17 8.12 -1.25 -13.65
C LEU A 17 7.04 -1.54 -12.60
N THR A 18 6.98 -0.66 -11.57
CA THR A 18 6.20 -0.75 -10.30
C THR A 18 4.87 0.03 -10.19
N LEU A 19 4.11 -0.24 -9.12
CA LEU A 19 2.65 -0.18 -8.95
C LEU A 19 1.97 1.18 -9.17
N ILE A 20 0.97 1.16 -10.05
CA ILE A 20 -0.05 2.20 -10.14
C ILE A 20 -1.35 1.67 -9.52
N ILE A 21 -2.18 2.49 -8.86
CA ILE A 21 -3.62 2.19 -8.70
C ILE A 21 -4.33 3.45 -9.21
N PHE A 22 -5.18 3.31 -10.24
CA PHE A 22 -6.05 4.40 -10.68
C PHE A 22 -7.52 3.99 -10.46
N CYS A 23 -8.27 4.84 -9.76
CA CYS A 23 -9.70 4.95 -10.05
C CYS A 23 -9.89 6.20 -10.88
N ILE A 24 -10.09 6.04 -12.19
CA ILE A 24 -10.50 7.14 -13.06
C ILE A 24 -11.93 6.85 -13.49
N SER A 25 -12.87 7.01 -12.54
CA SER A 25 -14.27 7.42 -12.76
C SER A 25 -15.18 6.85 -11.66
N CYS A 26 -15.31 7.58 -10.55
CA CYS A 26 -16.57 7.63 -9.82
C CYS A 26 -17.02 9.09 -9.81
N LYS A 27 -18.29 9.34 -10.16
CA LYS A 27 -18.87 10.69 -10.20
C LYS A 27 -18.60 11.44 -8.89
N LYS A 28 -18.20 12.72 -9.05
CA LYS A 28 -17.94 13.78 -8.06
C LYS A 28 -16.62 13.66 -7.27
N ASP A 29 -15.64 14.40 -7.78
CA ASP A 29 -14.64 15.19 -7.06
C ASP A 29 -13.55 14.54 -6.19
N ASN A 30 -13.47 13.21 -6.04
CA ASN A 30 -12.38 12.61 -5.27
C ASN A 30 -11.68 11.47 -6.01
N VAL A 31 -10.49 11.77 -6.56
CA VAL A 31 -9.51 10.71 -6.92
C VAL A 31 -8.93 10.19 -5.62
N GLN A 32 -9.35 9.01 -5.18
CA GLN A 32 -8.74 8.30 -4.06
C GLN A 32 -7.58 7.47 -4.61
N ILE A 33 -6.35 7.83 -4.22
CA ILE A 33 -5.17 6.99 -4.43
C ILE A 33 -5.05 6.15 -3.16
N GLN A 34 -5.47 4.89 -3.19
CA GLN A 34 -5.15 3.97 -2.10
C GLN A 34 -3.72 3.47 -2.31
N SER A 35 -2.81 3.89 -1.44
CA SER A 35 -1.48 3.30 -1.30
C SER A 35 -1.50 2.44 -0.04
N ASN A 36 -1.85 1.16 -0.19
CA ASN A 36 -1.81 0.23 0.93
C ASN A 36 -0.39 -0.34 1.02
N ASN A 37 0.46 0.24 1.87
CA ASN A 37 1.73 -0.32 2.39
C ASN A 37 2.47 -1.31 1.47
N LEU A 38 2.81 -0.91 0.25
CA LEU A 38 3.58 -1.76 -0.66
C LEU A 38 5.07 -1.60 -0.37
N LYS A 39 5.58 -2.39 0.57
CA LYS A 39 7.02 -2.67 0.65
C LYS A 39 7.46 -3.76 -0.33
N GLU A 40 6.51 -4.45 -0.97
CA GLU A 40 6.80 -5.64 -1.73
C GLU A 40 6.66 -5.38 -3.23
N THR A 41 7.80 -5.47 -3.92
CA THR A 41 7.97 -5.33 -5.37
C THR A 41 6.92 -6.14 -6.12
N GLY A 42 5.97 -5.46 -6.78
CA GLY A 42 4.84 -6.02 -7.53
C GLY A 42 3.87 -4.92 -7.94
N THR A 43 3.21 -5.04 -9.10
CA THR A 43 2.79 -3.85 -9.86
C THR A 43 1.52 -4.09 -10.69
N ALA A 44 0.43 -3.37 -10.39
CA ALA A 44 -0.83 -3.54 -11.13
C ALA A 44 -1.69 -2.26 -11.11
N ALA A 45 -1.70 -1.51 -12.22
CA ALA A 45 -2.60 -0.38 -12.47
C ALA A 45 -4.04 -0.87 -12.61
N ILE A 46 -5.03 -0.33 -11.89
CA ILE A 46 -6.46 -0.57 -12.15
C ILE A 46 -7.07 0.63 -12.91
N GLN A 47 -8.06 0.46 -13.78
CA GLN A 47 -8.90 1.52 -14.37
C GLN A 47 -10.34 1.01 -14.53
N ALA A 48 -11.36 1.81 -14.20
CA ALA A 48 -12.76 1.55 -14.57
C ALA A 48 -13.10 2.21 -15.90
N ASP A 49 -13.86 1.53 -16.77
CA ASP A 49 -14.57 2.21 -17.85
C ASP A 49 -15.87 2.87 -17.31
N GLY A 50 -16.52 3.72 -18.10
CA GLY A 50 -17.57 4.67 -17.66
C GLY A 50 -18.81 4.08 -16.98
N PHE A 51 -18.88 2.76 -16.83
CA PHE A 51 -19.76 2.04 -15.93
C PHE A 51 -18.89 1.06 -15.15
N ILE A 52 -19.06 0.92 -13.84
CA ILE A 52 -18.16 0.19 -12.91
C ILE A 52 -18.08 -1.35 -13.18
N THR A 53 -18.56 -1.79 -14.34
CA THR A 53 -18.70 -3.18 -14.77
C THR A 53 -17.42 -3.79 -15.33
N THR A 54 -16.48 -2.98 -15.84
CA THR A 54 -15.21 -3.47 -16.38
C THR A 54 -14.04 -2.77 -15.73
N TRP A 55 -13.19 -3.56 -15.08
CA TRP A 55 -11.91 -3.09 -14.58
C TRP A 55 -10.79 -3.59 -15.50
N LEU A 56 -9.79 -2.75 -15.70
CA LEU A 56 -8.60 -3.08 -16.48
C LEU A 56 -7.39 -3.10 -15.56
N ALA A 57 -6.55 -4.11 -15.64
CA ALA A 57 -5.24 -4.14 -15.01
C ALA A 57 -4.11 -3.94 -16.03
N SER A 58 -3.06 -3.20 -15.67
CA SER A 58 -1.80 -3.21 -16.43
C SER A 58 -0.61 -3.42 -15.51
N TYR A 59 0.24 -4.39 -15.87
CA TYR A 59 1.51 -4.59 -15.19
C TYR A 59 2.48 -3.48 -15.63
N GLY A 60 2.99 -2.73 -14.66
CA GLY A 60 4.02 -1.72 -14.83
C GLY A 60 3.66 -0.54 -15.73
N ALA A 61 2.37 -0.24 -15.92
CA ALA A 61 1.86 0.90 -16.70
C ALA A 61 2.37 1.02 -18.15
N THR A 62 3.07 0.01 -18.65
CA THR A 62 3.80 -0.01 -19.93
C THR A 62 3.32 -1.13 -20.83
N THR A 63 2.53 -2.05 -20.30
CA THR A 63 1.84 -3.08 -21.06
C THR A 63 0.42 -2.62 -21.41
N LYS A 64 -0.13 -3.14 -22.50
CA LYS A 64 -1.54 -2.92 -22.84
C LYS A 64 -2.41 -3.33 -21.64
N TRP A 65 -3.33 -2.46 -21.26
CA TRP A 65 -4.38 -2.77 -20.30
C TRP A 65 -5.06 -4.09 -20.68
N LYS A 66 -5.15 -5.00 -19.71
CA LYS A 66 -5.88 -6.26 -19.81
C LYS A 66 -7.12 -6.15 -18.96
N THR A 67 -8.24 -6.67 -19.45
CA THR A 67 -9.44 -6.77 -18.64
C THR A 67 -9.20 -7.68 -17.45
N LEU A 68 -9.40 -7.14 -16.25
CA LEU A 68 -9.66 -7.94 -15.07
C LEU A 68 -11.01 -8.61 -15.29
N GLN A 69 -11.09 -9.94 -15.17
CA GLN A 69 -12.39 -10.58 -15.03
C GLN A 69 -12.93 -10.28 -13.64
N THR A 70 -13.65 -9.16 -13.52
CA THR A 70 -14.33 -8.78 -12.30
C THR A 70 -15.70 -9.42 -12.23
N SER A 71 -16.14 -9.76 -11.02
CA SER A 71 -17.55 -10.05 -10.80
C SER A 71 -18.37 -8.81 -11.19
N GLU A 72 -19.60 -9.02 -11.66
CA GLU A 72 -20.57 -7.96 -12.01
C GLU A 72 -20.94 -7.04 -10.82
N LYS A 73 -20.26 -7.14 -9.66
CA LYS A 73 -20.65 -6.56 -8.37
C LYS A 73 -19.62 -5.64 -7.71
N LEU A 74 -18.44 -5.42 -8.30
CA LEU A 74 -17.46 -4.47 -7.77
C LEU A 74 -17.85 -3.02 -8.07
N ASN A 75 -18.92 -2.55 -7.42
CA ASN A 75 -19.36 -1.16 -7.48
C ASN A 75 -18.52 -0.25 -6.55
N ASP A 76 -17.64 -0.82 -5.73
CA ASP A 76 -16.87 -0.11 -4.71
C ASP A 76 -15.44 -0.65 -4.59
N LEU A 77 -14.46 0.25 -4.69
CA LEU A 77 -13.03 -0.04 -4.56
C LEU A 77 -12.57 -0.21 -3.12
N SER A 78 -13.39 0.22 -2.14
CA SER A 78 -13.11 -0.02 -0.72
C SER A 78 -12.96 -1.50 -0.37
N ASN A 79 -13.48 -2.37 -1.24
CA ASN A 79 -13.46 -3.82 -1.14
C ASN A 79 -12.22 -4.49 -1.77
N LEU A 80 -11.26 -3.70 -2.25
CA LEU A 80 -10.01 -4.21 -2.81
C LEU A 80 -8.81 -3.93 -1.89
N ALA A 81 -7.94 -4.91 -1.80
CA ALA A 81 -6.61 -4.80 -1.23
C ALA A 81 -5.58 -5.40 -2.19
N PHE A 82 -4.30 -5.05 -2.00
CA PHE A 82 -3.22 -5.36 -2.93
C PHE A 82 -2.05 -5.94 -2.15
N GLY A 83 -1.45 -7.01 -2.67
CA GLY A 83 -0.31 -7.70 -2.05
C GLY A 83 0.25 -8.77 -2.98
N ILE A 84 1.21 -9.56 -2.52
CA ILE A 84 1.76 -10.72 -3.24
C ILE A 84 1.23 -11.99 -2.56
N PHE A 85 0.19 -12.61 -3.10
CA PHE A 85 -0.43 -13.80 -2.50
C PHE A 85 0.00 -15.11 -3.19
N ARG A 86 0.63 -15.06 -4.38
CA ARG A 86 1.21 -16.23 -5.04
C ARG A 86 2.60 -16.02 -5.60
N THR A 87 3.49 -16.94 -5.18
CA THR A 87 4.88 -17.12 -5.62
C THR A 87 5.76 -15.87 -5.44
N ASN A 88 7.07 -16.06 -5.32
CA ASN A 88 8.02 -14.95 -5.17
C ASN A 88 8.28 -14.27 -6.53
N ASN A 89 7.29 -14.28 -7.43
CA ASN A 89 7.37 -13.71 -8.78
C ASN A 89 7.37 -12.16 -8.74
N LYS A 90 7.19 -11.57 -7.55
CA LYS A 90 7.22 -10.13 -7.32
C LYS A 90 6.15 -9.41 -8.15
N LYS A 91 4.95 -9.99 -8.25
CA LYS A 91 3.81 -9.38 -8.92
C LYS A 91 2.68 -9.20 -7.92
N THR A 92 1.95 -8.09 -8.07
CA THR A 92 0.82 -7.76 -7.20
C THR A 92 -0.41 -8.51 -7.65
N ASP A 93 -1.00 -9.19 -6.69
CA ASP A 93 -2.30 -9.80 -6.72
C ASP A 93 -3.35 -8.85 -6.12
N VAL A 94 -4.59 -8.99 -6.57
CA VAL A 94 -5.73 -8.21 -6.09
C VAL A 94 -6.57 -9.08 -5.18
N LEU A 95 -6.61 -8.75 -3.89
CA LEU A 95 -7.53 -9.32 -2.92
C LEU A 95 -8.86 -8.57 -3.02
N GLN A 96 -9.93 -9.29 -3.31
CA GLN A 96 -11.30 -8.80 -3.24
C GLN A 96 -12.01 -9.41 -2.03
N THR A 97 -12.70 -8.55 -1.30
CA THR A 97 -13.57 -8.94 -0.19
C THR A 97 -14.93 -8.31 -0.39
N GLU A 98 -16.02 -9.04 -0.18
CA GLU A 98 -17.36 -8.44 -0.08
C GLU A 98 -17.97 -8.85 1.26
N THR A 99 -18.80 -7.99 1.85
CA THR A 99 -19.48 -8.30 3.11
C THR A 99 -20.26 -9.61 2.98
N GLY A 100 -19.93 -10.61 3.80
CA GLY A 100 -20.60 -11.90 3.81
C GLY A 100 -20.05 -12.92 2.80
N GLU A 101 -19.15 -12.52 1.91
CA GLU A 101 -18.52 -13.36 0.90
C GLU A 101 -17.13 -13.84 1.32
N PHE A 102 -16.66 -14.88 0.65
CA PHE A 102 -15.29 -15.36 0.78
C PHE A 102 -14.29 -14.38 0.18
N TRP A 103 -13.11 -14.31 0.76
CA TRP A 103 -11.99 -13.59 0.15
C TRP A 103 -11.60 -14.26 -1.16
N LYS A 104 -11.41 -13.45 -2.19
CA LYS A 104 -11.00 -13.89 -3.52
C LYS A 104 -9.74 -13.16 -3.95
N VAL A 105 -8.95 -13.78 -4.80
CA VAL A 105 -7.70 -13.21 -5.30
C VAL A 105 -7.63 -13.34 -6.81
N SER A 106 -7.24 -12.25 -7.48
CA SER A 106 -6.81 -12.25 -8.88
C SER A 106 -5.29 -12.16 -8.92
N HIS A 107 -4.65 -13.18 -9.49
CA HIS A 107 -3.20 -13.29 -9.59
C HIS A 107 -2.65 -12.40 -10.68
N ASP A 108 -1.55 -11.73 -10.38
CA ASP A 108 -0.94 -10.68 -11.20
C ASP A 108 -1.96 -9.57 -11.57
N GLY A 109 -3.08 -9.48 -10.83
CA GLY A 109 -4.24 -8.67 -11.20
C GLY A 109 -4.81 -8.98 -12.58
N THR A 110 -4.66 -10.20 -13.12
CA THR A 110 -5.17 -10.53 -14.46
C THR A 110 -5.82 -11.90 -14.54
N SER A 111 -5.59 -12.79 -13.56
CA SER A 111 -6.28 -14.07 -13.54
C SER A 111 -7.75 -13.91 -13.16
N GLN A 112 -8.56 -14.93 -13.46
CA GLN A 112 -9.87 -15.07 -12.85
C GLN A 112 -9.75 -15.08 -11.32
N LEU A 113 -10.76 -14.53 -10.66
CA LEU A 113 -10.88 -14.54 -9.21
C LEU A 113 -10.98 -15.97 -8.70
N ALA A 114 -10.03 -16.37 -7.85
CA ALA A 114 -10.04 -17.64 -7.15
C ALA A 114 -10.32 -17.40 -5.66
N THR A 115 -11.06 -18.29 -5.01
CA THR A 115 -11.24 -18.23 -3.55
C THR A 115 -9.88 -18.34 -2.85
N LEU A 116 -9.57 -17.36 -2.01
CA LEU A 116 -8.38 -17.31 -1.16
C LEU A 116 -8.67 -17.82 0.24
N ASN A 117 -9.79 -17.39 0.84
CA ASN A 117 -10.15 -17.73 2.21
C ASN A 117 -11.66 -17.85 2.38
N THR A 118 -12.10 -18.96 2.97
CA THR A 118 -13.53 -19.23 3.22
C THR A 118 -13.97 -18.96 4.65
N GLN A 119 -13.02 -18.75 5.56
CA GLN A 119 -13.28 -18.63 7.00
C GLN A 119 -13.40 -17.17 7.45
N ILE A 120 -12.84 -16.24 6.67
CA ILE A 120 -12.75 -14.83 7.02
C ILE A 120 -13.64 -14.00 6.10
N LYS A 121 -14.47 -13.13 6.68
CA LYS A 121 -15.46 -12.30 5.99
C LYS A 121 -15.39 -10.82 6.39
N ILE A 122 -14.16 -10.31 6.56
CA ILE A 122 -13.88 -8.90 6.83
C ILE A 122 -13.62 -8.19 5.51
N THR A 123 -14.11 -6.95 5.39
CA THR A 123 -13.94 -6.11 4.20
C THR A 123 -12.55 -5.46 4.15
N ALA A 124 -12.03 -5.24 2.95
CA ALA A 124 -10.65 -4.83 2.67
C ALA A 124 -10.29 -3.46 3.24
N ASP A 125 -11.25 -2.55 3.36
CA ASP A 125 -11.11 -1.24 4.02
C ASP A 125 -10.68 -1.34 5.48
N LYS A 126 -10.84 -2.51 6.11
CA LYS A 126 -10.46 -2.80 7.50
C LYS A 126 -9.18 -3.60 7.64
N LEU A 127 -8.56 -3.97 6.52
CA LEU A 127 -7.42 -4.87 6.48
C LEU A 127 -6.16 -4.08 6.12
N LEU A 128 -5.04 -4.49 6.72
CA LEU A 128 -3.71 -4.08 6.28
C LEU A 128 -3.00 -5.29 5.69
N ILE A 129 -2.12 -5.05 4.72
CA ILE A 129 -1.41 -6.10 3.98
C ILE A 129 0.09 -5.94 4.23
N GLY A 130 0.78 -7.03 4.54
CA GLY A 130 2.25 -7.07 4.71
C GLY A 130 2.73 -8.47 5.09
N ASP A 131 3.98 -8.81 4.75
CA ASP A 131 4.61 -10.10 5.09
C ASP A 131 5.05 -10.16 6.57
N PHE A 132 4.31 -10.84 7.44
CA PHE A 132 4.63 -10.97 8.86
C PHE A 132 5.49 -12.19 9.20
N ASP A 133 5.71 -13.11 8.26
CA ASP A 133 6.51 -14.33 8.47
C ASP A 133 7.84 -14.34 7.69
N GLY A 134 8.06 -13.37 6.80
CA GLY A 134 9.28 -13.17 6.02
C GLY A 134 9.41 -14.11 4.82
N ASN A 135 8.31 -14.74 4.38
CA ASN A 135 8.35 -15.72 3.29
C ASN A 135 8.35 -15.09 1.88
N GLY A 136 8.21 -13.78 1.79
CA GLY A 136 8.13 -12.99 0.55
C GLY A 136 6.74 -12.94 -0.08
N LYS A 137 5.71 -13.37 0.65
CA LYS A 137 4.30 -13.22 0.29
C LYS A 137 3.60 -12.41 1.36
N SER A 138 2.62 -11.65 0.94
CA SER A 138 1.84 -10.82 1.82
C SER A 138 0.87 -11.64 2.67
N ASP A 139 0.83 -11.29 3.96
CA ASP A 139 -0.20 -11.74 4.88
C ASP A 139 -1.29 -10.68 5.02
N VAL A 140 -2.42 -11.08 5.59
CA VAL A 140 -3.52 -10.18 5.87
C VAL A 140 -3.60 -9.92 7.38
N PHE A 141 -3.51 -8.65 7.76
CA PHE A 141 -3.58 -8.18 9.14
C PHE A 141 -4.93 -7.51 9.43
N TYR A 142 -5.50 -7.84 10.59
CA TYR A 142 -6.71 -7.21 11.11
C TYR A 142 -6.52 -6.81 12.58
N ALA A 143 -6.75 -5.53 12.87
CA ALA A 143 -6.77 -5.00 14.23
C ALA A 143 -8.22 -4.79 14.69
N ASP A 144 -8.71 -5.70 15.52
CA ASP A 144 -10.04 -5.62 16.11
C ASP A 144 -10.03 -4.65 17.31
N GLY A 145 -10.62 -3.47 17.12
CA GLY A 145 -10.73 -2.46 18.18
C GLY A 145 -11.71 -2.83 19.31
N ILE A 146 -12.66 -3.74 19.06
CA ILE A 146 -13.62 -4.21 20.07
C ILE A 146 -12.95 -5.26 20.95
N ALA A 147 -12.38 -6.29 20.32
CA ALA A 147 -11.67 -7.36 21.03
C ALA A 147 -10.26 -6.93 21.50
N LYS A 148 -9.76 -5.78 21.05
CA LYS A 148 -8.40 -5.27 21.31
C LYS A 148 -7.34 -6.32 20.98
N THR A 149 -7.51 -6.97 19.84
CA THR A 149 -6.71 -8.11 19.42
C THR A 149 -6.29 -7.94 17.97
N TRP A 150 -5.04 -8.29 17.70
CA TRP A 150 -4.48 -8.26 16.35
C TRP A 150 -4.37 -9.67 15.82
N TYR A 151 -4.85 -9.84 14.60
CA TYR A 151 -4.90 -11.11 13.89
C TYR A 151 -4.10 -11.03 12.60
N VAL A 152 -3.44 -12.14 12.26
CA VAL A 152 -2.82 -12.34 10.95
C VAL A 152 -3.35 -13.62 10.32
N SER A 153 -3.71 -13.54 9.04
CA SER A 153 -3.98 -14.67 8.17
C SER A 153 -2.81 -14.81 7.21
N PHE A 154 -1.97 -15.82 7.46
CA PHE A 154 -0.75 -16.04 6.68
C PHE A 154 -1.08 -16.42 5.25
N ASN A 155 -0.38 -15.79 4.30
CA ASN A 155 -0.64 -15.83 2.85
C ASN A 155 -2.08 -15.46 2.47
N GLY A 156 -2.83 -14.82 3.38
CA GLY A 156 -4.26 -14.55 3.26
C GLY A 156 -5.18 -15.77 3.23
N SER A 157 -4.66 -17.00 3.14
CA SER A 157 -5.44 -18.24 3.09
C SER A 157 -5.50 -18.98 4.43
N GLY A 158 -4.61 -18.65 5.38
CA GLY A 158 -4.60 -19.25 6.71
C GLY A 158 -5.81 -18.84 7.55
N SER A 159 -6.12 -19.62 8.59
CA SER A 159 -7.03 -19.18 9.65
C SER A 159 -6.45 -17.98 10.41
N TRP A 160 -7.30 -17.22 11.11
CA TRP A 160 -6.83 -16.13 11.96
C TRP A 160 -5.91 -16.63 13.08
N THR A 161 -4.71 -16.07 13.14
CA THR A 161 -3.76 -16.26 14.23
C THR A 161 -3.68 -14.99 15.06
N VAL A 162 -3.88 -15.09 16.36
CA VAL A 162 -3.67 -13.96 17.29
C VAL A 162 -2.18 -13.69 17.42
N ILE A 163 -1.75 -12.46 17.16
CA ILE A 163 -0.35 -12.05 17.28
C ILE A 163 -0.10 -11.02 18.39
N ASN A 164 -1.12 -10.29 18.82
CA ASN A 164 -1.02 -9.30 19.90
C ASN A 164 -2.38 -8.95 20.52
N THR A 165 -2.37 -8.33 21.70
CA THR A 165 -3.55 -7.81 22.43
C THR A 165 -3.51 -6.28 22.55
N ALA A 166 -3.14 -5.59 21.48
CA ALA A 166 -2.95 -4.13 21.49
C ALA A 166 -4.26 -3.37 21.25
N SER A 167 -4.33 -2.14 21.77
CA SER A 167 -5.57 -1.36 21.89
C SER A 167 -5.93 -0.48 20.70
N GLU A 168 -5.00 -0.25 19.77
CA GLU A 168 -5.25 0.60 18.61
C GLU A 168 -5.87 -0.23 17.47
N ASP A 169 -6.89 0.32 16.83
CA ASP A 169 -7.59 -0.28 15.70
C ASP A 169 -6.91 0.05 14.36
N TYR A 170 -7.31 -0.67 13.32
CA TYR A 170 -6.74 -0.57 11.96
C TYR A 170 -6.72 0.85 11.39
N THR A 171 -7.63 1.74 11.80
CA THR A 171 -7.72 3.10 11.24
C THR A 171 -6.53 3.97 11.60
N LYS A 172 -5.77 3.60 12.64
CA LYS A 172 -4.62 4.37 13.13
C LYS A 172 -3.28 3.72 12.82
N LEU A 173 -3.30 2.56 12.18
CA LEU A 173 -2.11 1.71 12.01
C LEU A 173 -1.60 1.77 10.57
N LYS A 174 -0.29 1.64 10.43
CA LYS A 174 0.38 1.36 9.16
C LYS A 174 1.36 0.20 9.37
N LEU A 175 1.78 -0.42 8.28
CA LEU A 175 2.74 -1.53 8.32
C LEU A 175 4.02 -1.15 7.57
N GLY A 176 5.15 -1.67 8.05
CA GLY A 176 6.45 -1.58 7.38
C GLY A 176 7.54 -2.29 8.19
N ASP A 177 8.60 -2.74 7.55
CA ASP A 177 9.78 -3.32 8.20
C ASP A 177 10.69 -2.19 8.72
N PHE A 178 10.64 -1.85 10.01
CA PHE A 178 11.43 -0.77 10.62
C PHE A 178 12.76 -1.26 11.21
N ASP A 179 12.90 -2.55 11.54
CA ASP A 179 14.15 -3.10 12.07
C ASP A 179 15.06 -3.74 11.00
N GLY A 180 14.55 -3.98 9.79
CA GLY A 180 15.26 -4.50 8.63
C GLY A 180 15.33 -6.03 8.59
N ASP A 181 14.44 -6.72 9.29
CA ASP A 181 14.42 -8.19 9.37
C ASP A 181 13.66 -8.87 8.22
N GLY A 182 13.10 -8.07 7.30
CA GLY A 182 12.32 -8.52 6.15
C GLY A 182 10.85 -8.81 6.48
N LYS A 183 10.38 -8.53 7.70
CA LYS A 183 8.98 -8.72 8.11
C LYS A 183 8.28 -7.40 8.41
N ALA A 184 6.97 -7.40 8.29
CA ALA A 184 6.12 -6.28 8.61
C ALA A 184 6.06 -6.04 10.12
N ASP A 185 6.39 -4.82 10.52
CA ASP A 185 6.10 -4.28 11.83
C ASP A 185 4.82 -3.44 11.80
N VAL A 186 4.23 -3.25 12.97
CA VAL A 186 3.05 -2.39 13.14
C VAL A 186 3.49 -1.03 13.64
N PHE A 187 3.13 0.02 12.91
CA PHE A 187 3.44 1.42 13.21
C PHE A 187 2.20 2.19 13.66
N TYR A 188 2.37 3.04 14.69
CA TYR A 188 1.35 3.94 15.19
C TYR A 188 1.93 5.34 15.44
N ALA A 189 1.32 6.37 14.84
CA ALA A 189 1.66 7.76 15.10
C ALA A 189 0.58 8.43 15.97
N ASN A 190 0.91 8.67 17.24
CA ASN A 190 0.02 9.33 18.19
C ASN A 190 0.07 10.85 18.01
N GLY A 191 -0.97 11.40 17.37
CA GLY A 191 -1.10 12.84 17.12
C GLY A 191 -1.34 13.70 18.36
N ILE A 192 -1.71 13.10 19.51
CA ILE A 192 -1.89 13.81 20.79
C ILE A 192 -0.55 13.93 21.51
N THR A 193 0.16 12.81 21.69
CA THR A 193 1.45 12.80 22.41
C THR A 193 2.64 13.18 21.53
N LYS A 194 2.42 13.32 20.21
CA LYS A 194 3.48 13.59 19.22
C LYS A 194 4.58 12.53 19.30
N THR A 195 4.16 11.27 19.26
CA THR A 195 5.07 10.14 19.45
C THR A 195 4.76 9.04 18.45
N TRP A 196 5.80 8.46 17.88
CA TRP A 196 5.70 7.33 16.98
C TRP A 196 6.11 6.06 17.70
N TYR A 197 5.32 5.02 17.48
CA TYR A 197 5.49 3.72 18.10
C TYR A 197 5.60 2.63 17.05
N VAL A 198 6.40 1.62 17.34
CA VAL A 198 6.48 0.38 16.56
C VAL A 198 6.29 -0.83 17.48
N SER A 199 5.56 -1.83 16.98
CA SER A 199 5.52 -3.19 17.49
C SER A 199 6.17 -4.11 16.47
N TYR A 200 7.37 -4.61 16.78
CA TYR A 200 8.17 -5.39 15.84
C TYR A 200 7.53 -6.76 15.60
N GLY A 201 7.36 -7.13 14.33
CA GLY A 201 6.58 -8.27 13.86
C GLY A 201 5.14 -8.32 14.38
N GLY A 202 4.63 -7.18 14.88
CA GLY A 202 3.38 -7.09 15.64
C GLY A 202 3.36 -7.90 16.94
N LYS A 203 4.51 -8.36 17.46
CA LYS A 203 4.58 -9.25 18.65
C LYS A 203 5.16 -8.57 19.88
N THR A 204 5.91 -7.49 19.71
CA THR A 204 6.47 -6.77 20.86
C THR A 204 5.42 -5.84 21.47
N LYS A 205 5.65 -5.42 22.72
CA LYS A 205 5.00 -4.21 23.24
C LYS A 205 5.37 -3.01 22.35
N TRP A 206 4.53 -1.98 22.37
CA TRP A 206 4.83 -0.70 21.73
C TRP A 206 6.16 -0.13 22.22
N ARG A 207 7.01 0.26 21.27
CA ARG A 207 8.29 0.93 21.52
C ARG A 207 8.25 2.30 20.88
N VAL A 208 8.66 3.32 21.62
CA VAL A 208 8.82 4.68 21.06
C VAL A 208 10.02 4.67 20.11
N ILE A 209 9.81 5.15 18.89
CA ILE A 209 10.88 5.29 17.89
C ILE A 209 11.17 6.76 17.55
N ASN A 210 10.22 7.68 17.76
CA ASN A 210 10.41 9.10 17.46
C ASN A 210 9.41 9.99 18.23
N THR A 211 9.71 11.28 18.34
CA THR A 211 8.85 12.31 18.96
C THR A 211 8.33 13.34 17.94
N ALA A 212 8.12 12.92 16.69
CA ALA A 212 7.70 13.81 15.61
C ALA A 212 6.24 14.29 15.77
N SER A 213 5.96 15.50 15.27
CA SER A 213 4.69 16.23 15.49
C SER A 213 3.52 15.79 14.60
N GLU A 214 3.80 15.10 13.50
CA GLU A 214 2.78 14.78 12.50
C GLU A 214 2.01 13.49 12.87
N ASP A 215 0.71 13.52 12.62
CA ASP A 215 -0.21 12.42 12.88
C ASP A 215 -0.27 11.45 11.69
N TYR A 216 -0.76 10.24 11.94
CA TYR A 216 -0.75 9.14 10.97
C TYR A 216 -1.40 9.49 9.61
N THR A 217 -2.40 10.38 9.60
CA THR A 217 -3.12 10.78 8.37
C THR A 217 -2.25 11.54 7.38
N LYS A 218 -1.14 12.12 7.85
CA LYS A 218 -0.22 12.93 7.03
C LYS A 218 1.05 12.19 6.65
N LEU A 219 1.15 10.90 6.98
CA LEU A 219 2.36 10.12 6.80
C LEU A 219 2.19 9.07 5.71
N ALA A 220 3.23 8.90 4.90
CA ALA A 220 3.43 7.72 4.07
C ALA A 220 4.67 6.96 4.55
N LEU A 221 4.71 5.66 4.27
CA LEU A 221 5.83 4.78 4.63
C LEU A 221 6.46 4.21 3.36
N GLY A 222 7.77 3.97 3.41
CA GLY A 222 8.53 3.35 2.33
C GLY A 222 10.03 3.36 2.62
N ASP A 223 10.80 2.52 1.93
CA ASP A 223 12.26 2.54 1.95
C ASP A 223 12.77 3.53 0.90
N PHE A 224 12.91 4.82 1.22
CA PHE A 224 13.29 5.86 0.26
C PHE A 224 14.81 6.03 0.13
N ASP A 225 15.58 5.58 1.12
CA ASP A 225 17.04 5.64 1.08
C ASP A 225 17.68 4.35 0.53
N GLY A 226 16.93 3.24 0.45
CA GLY A 226 17.31 1.96 -0.14
C GLY A 226 18.08 1.05 0.83
N ASN A 227 17.89 1.21 2.14
CA ASN A 227 18.63 0.48 3.14
C ASN A 227 17.91 -0.80 3.65
N GLY A 228 16.70 -1.07 3.14
CA GLY A 228 15.83 -2.17 3.52
C GLY A 228 14.82 -1.84 4.62
N LYS A 229 15.00 -0.74 5.36
CA LYS A 229 14.15 -0.32 6.47
C LYS A 229 13.10 0.70 6.04
N THR A 230 12.10 0.88 6.88
CA THR A 230 10.99 1.77 6.60
C THR A 230 11.36 3.17 7.03
N ASP A 231 11.38 4.09 6.08
CA ASP A 231 11.38 5.51 6.37
C ASP A 231 9.94 6.05 6.45
N VAL A 232 9.82 7.22 7.05
CA VAL A 232 8.56 7.96 7.13
C VAL A 232 8.63 9.20 6.26
N PHE A 233 7.63 9.38 5.39
CA PHE A 233 7.48 10.53 4.51
C PHE A 233 6.40 11.48 5.01
N TYR A 234 6.66 12.78 4.87
CA TYR A 234 5.73 13.87 5.16
C TYR A 234 5.81 14.99 4.10
N THR A 235 4.69 15.67 3.85
CA THR A 235 4.64 16.89 3.02
C THR A 235 3.83 17.98 3.71
N ASP A 236 4.38 19.19 3.76
CA ASP A 236 3.65 20.39 4.21
C ASP A 236 2.83 21.05 3.06
N GLY A 237 2.74 20.37 1.91
CA GLY A 237 2.11 20.86 0.69
C GLY A 237 3.03 21.75 -0.16
N ALA A 238 4.23 22.05 0.29
CA ALA A 238 5.26 22.79 -0.45
C ALA A 238 6.61 22.08 -0.48
N THR A 239 6.95 21.36 0.59
CA THR A 239 8.23 20.67 0.80
C THR A 239 7.96 19.25 1.26
N TRP A 240 8.75 18.33 0.73
CA TRP A 240 8.72 16.92 1.11
C TRP A 240 9.86 16.64 2.07
N TYR A 241 9.57 15.83 3.09
CA TYR A 241 10.49 15.46 4.15
C TYR A 241 10.49 13.95 4.34
N ILE A 242 11.65 13.42 4.71
CA ILE A 242 11.83 12.02 5.07
C ILE A 242 12.50 11.94 6.45
N SER A 243 12.03 11.04 7.30
CA SER A 243 12.68 10.59 8.53
C SER A 243 13.19 9.18 8.28
N ASP A 244 14.50 9.05 8.06
CA ASP A 244 15.08 7.76 7.70
C ASP A 244 14.97 6.78 8.87
N ASP A 245 14.65 5.53 8.56
CA ASP A 245 14.36 4.44 9.51
C ASP A 245 13.25 4.79 10.53
N GLY A 246 12.51 5.88 10.27
CA GLY A 246 11.54 6.47 11.20
C GLY A 246 12.13 7.05 12.49
N VAL A 247 13.45 6.98 12.72
CA VAL A 247 14.12 7.44 13.95
C VAL A 247 14.94 8.71 13.75
N LYS A 248 15.38 9.00 12.52
CA LYS A 248 16.21 10.18 12.25
C LYS A 248 15.36 11.44 12.19
N SER A 249 15.98 12.59 12.44
CA SER A 249 15.30 13.88 12.27
C SER A 249 14.90 14.10 10.80
N TRP A 250 13.84 14.88 10.59
CA TRP A 250 13.37 15.21 9.25
C TRP A 250 14.46 15.85 8.39
N ARG A 251 14.71 15.27 7.22
CA ARG A 251 15.49 15.89 6.14
C ARG A 251 14.60 16.29 4.99
N LYS A 252 14.86 17.46 4.41
CA LYS A 252 14.18 17.95 3.21
C LYS A 252 14.68 17.21 1.97
N VAL A 253 13.74 16.74 1.14
CA VAL A 253 14.07 15.94 -0.06
C VAL A 253 13.52 16.53 -1.36
N ASN A 254 12.47 17.34 -1.32
CA ASN A 254 11.89 17.99 -2.50
C ASN A 254 11.12 19.27 -2.12
N THR A 255 10.82 20.13 -3.11
CA THR A 255 10.00 21.35 -2.97
C THR A 255 8.78 21.36 -3.90
N ALA A 256 8.28 20.19 -4.29
CA ALA A 256 7.09 20.07 -5.12
C ALA A 256 5.82 20.39 -4.32
N LYS A 257 4.99 21.28 -4.86
CA LYS A 257 3.74 21.73 -4.22
C LYS A 257 2.58 20.76 -4.45
N LEU A 258 2.64 19.60 -3.81
CA LEU A 258 1.63 18.55 -3.93
C LEU A 258 1.24 18.04 -2.54
N PRO A 259 -0.08 17.96 -2.23
CA PRO A 259 -0.54 17.33 -1.00
C PRO A 259 -0.36 15.81 -1.08
N LEU A 260 -0.27 15.16 0.08
CA LEU A 260 -0.07 13.70 0.17
C LEU A 260 -1.12 12.92 -0.62
N SER A 261 -2.37 13.38 -0.64
CA SER A 261 -3.49 12.76 -1.36
C SER A 261 -3.34 12.72 -2.89
N LYS A 262 -2.34 13.41 -3.44
CA LYS A 262 -2.01 13.39 -4.88
C LYS A 262 -0.77 12.57 -5.19
N LEU A 263 -0.11 12.02 -4.18
CA LEU A 263 1.11 11.24 -4.33
C LEU A 263 0.81 9.75 -4.24
N GLY A 264 1.56 8.97 -5.00
CA GLY A 264 1.68 7.53 -4.78
C GLY A 264 3.14 7.14 -4.60
N PHE A 265 3.34 5.99 -3.95
CA PHE A 265 4.64 5.50 -3.48
C PHE A 265 4.86 4.06 -3.93
N GLY A 266 6.08 3.72 -4.33
CA GLY A 266 6.48 2.36 -4.74
C GLY A 266 7.77 2.39 -5.55
N ASP A 267 8.42 1.26 -5.78
CA ASP A 267 9.71 1.18 -6.51
C ASP A 267 9.58 1.23 -8.04
N PHE A 268 9.16 2.39 -8.58
CA PHE A 268 8.77 2.54 -9.99
C PHE A 268 9.86 2.17 -11.00
N ASN A 269 11.12 2.31 -10.63
CA ASN A 269 12.25 2.12 -11.53
C ASN A 269 13.04 0.80 -11.28
N GLY A 270 12.72 0.07 -10.22
CA GLY A 270 13.34 -1.22 -9.89
C GLY A 270 14.72 -1.10 -9.23
N ASP A 271 15.02 0.04 -8.62
CA ASP A 271 16.29 0.27 -7.90
C ASP A 271 16.25 -0.16 -6.44
N GLY A 272 15.12 -0.72 -5.99
CA GLY A 272 14.90 -1.13 -4.61
C GLY A 272 14.58 0.03 -3.67
N LYS A 273 14.36 1.24 -4.19
CA LYS A 273 13.93 2.40 -3.39
C LYS A 273 12.48 2.75 -3.68
N THR A 274 11.83 3.35 -2.69
CA THR A 274 10.50 3.91 -2.83
C THR A 274 10.59 5.20 -3.63
N ASP A 275 10.11 5.14 -4.86
CA ASP A 275 9.89 6.31 -5.70
C ASP A 275 8.56 6.99 -5.36
N VAL A 276 8.44 8.28 -5.72
CA VAL A 276 7.21 9.07 -5.57
C VAL A 276 6.68 9.44 -6.96
N PHE A 277 5.40 9.17 -7.21
CA PHE A 277 4.71 9.57 -8.44
C PHE A 277 3.51 10.47 -8.16
N TYR A 278 3.13 11.26 -9.16
CA TYR A 278 1.83 11.93 -9.21
C TYR A 278 1.33 12.00 -10.65
N ALA A 279 0.00 11.96 -10.84
CA ALA A 279 -0.61 12.14 -12.15
C ALA A 279 -1.20 13.55 -12.27
N LYS A 280 -0.85 14.26 -13.35
CA LYS A 280 -1.50 15.52 -13.75
C LYS A 280 -2.46 15.19 -14.89
N ARG A 281 -3.75 15.56 -14.76
CA ARG A 281 -4.71 15.46 -15.87
C ARG A 281 -4.14 16.20 -17.09
N THR A 282 -3.75 15.46 -18.11
CA THR A 282 -3.72 15.97 -19.48
C THR A 282 -4.58 15.04 -20.29
N TYR A 283 -5.66 15.59 -20.82
CA TYR A 283 -6.67 14.95 -21.64
C TYR A 283 -6.10 13.86 -22.53
N TRP A 284 -6.71 12.67 -22.48
CA TRP A 284 -6.47 11.61 -23.46
C TRP A 284 -7.51 11.79 -24.56
N THR A 285 -7.08 12.11 -25.77
CA THR A 285 -7.86 11.93 -26.99
C THR A 285 -7.18 10.86 -27.82
N GLU A 286 -7.99 10.04 -28.49
CA GLU A 286 -7.67 8.80 -29.22
C GLU A 286 -6.44 8.86 -30.14
#